data_AF-A0AAP0F3W2-F1
#
_entry.id   AF-A0AAP0F3W2-F1
#
_cell.length_a   1.000
_cell.length_b   1.000
_cell.length_c   1.000
_cell.angle_alpha   90.00
_cell.angle_beta   90.00
_cell.angle_gamma   90.00
#
_symmetry.space_group_name_H-M   'P 1'
#
loop_
_entity.id
_entity.type
_entity.pdbx_description
1 polymer ?
#
loop_
_entity_poly.entity_id
_entity_poly.type
_entity_poly.pdbx_seq_one_letter_code
_entity_poly.pdbx_strand_id
1 'polypeptide(L)'
;MRSDDATMRSAGAQLLLLLFNLLITYSTGKSNGVCVSPGGRFPKFSFEGKPPRKVTKGPRDLTLCRVFRKSTCCDVVHTHLALLSVRRLGSVGEANQECMDLWELLECSICDPHVGVQPGLPLICASLCDKVFNACSDAYFSMDARSQVGGLS
;
A
#
# COMPACT_ATOMS: atom_id res chain seq x y z
N MET A 1 49.89 -28.11 13.69
CA MET A 1 48.52 -28.03 13.13
C MET A 1 47.64 -27.29 14.13
N ARG A 2 47.56 -25.95 14.05
CA ARG A 2 46.60 -25.14 14.84
C ARG A 2 46.48 -23.73 14.25
N SER A 3 45.89 -23.60 13.06
CA SER A 3 45.66 -22.29 12.43
C SER A 3 44.30 -22.14 11.71
N ASP A 4 43.38 -23.11 11.81
CA ASP A 4 42.18 -23.12 10.95
C ASP A 4 40.85 -22.74 11.64
N ASP A 5 40.85 -22.38 12.93
CA ASP A 5 39.62 -22.08 13.70
C ASP A 5 39.22 -20.59 13.68
N ALA A 6 40.15 -19.68 13.34
CA ALA A 6 39.89 -18.23 13.39
C ALA A 6 39.20 -17.69 12.13
N THR A 7 39.34 -18.37 11.00
CA THR A 7 38.85 -17.90 9.68
C THR A 7 37.35 -18.13 9.51
N MET A 8 36.79 -19.19 10.12
CA MET A 8 35.37 -19.56 9.98
C MET A 8 34.43 -18.66 10.79
N ARG A 9 34.89 -18.08 11.91
CA ARG A 9 34.13 -17.11 12.72
C ARG A 9 34.02 -15.73 12.07
N SER A 10 34.99 -15.37 11.23
CA SER A 10 35.04 -14.07 10.55
C SER A 10 33.99 -13.95 9.43
N ALA A 11 33.85 -15.01 8.61
CA ALA A 11 32.93 -15.02 7.47
C ALA A 11 31.44 -14.94 7.89
N GLY A 12 31.05 -15.63 8.96
CA GLY A 12 29.68 -15.59 9.47
C GLY A 12 29.28 -14.22 10.01
N ALA A 13 30.19 -13.54 10.71
CA ALA A 13 29.98 -12.18 11.20
C ALA A 13 29.87 -11.15 10.06
N GLN A 14 30.69 -11.31 9.01
CA GLN A 14 30.64 -10.45 7.81
C GLN A 14 29.31 -10.62 7.05
N LEU A 15 28.83 -11.86 6.87
CA LEU A 15 27.55 -12.12 6.23
C LEU A 15 26.36 -11.55 7.02
N LEU A 16 26.39 -11.69 8.35
CA LEU A 16 25.37 -11.09 9.22
C LEU A 16 25.37 -9.57 9.12
N LEU A 17 26.54 -8.93 9.12
CA LEU A 17 26.67 -7.48 8.94
C LEU A 17 26.13 -7.01 7.59
N LEU A 18 26.39 -7.74 6.51
CA LEU A 18 25.86 -7.41 5.17
C LEU A 18 24.34 -7.51 5.13
N LEU A 19 23.76 -8.57 5.69
CA LEU A 19 22.31 -8.73 5.81
C LEU A 19 21.68 -7.63 6.66
N PHE A 20 22.32 -7.26 7.78
CA PHE A 20 21.86 -6.18 8.65
C PHE A 20 21.90 -4.81 7.94
N ASN A 21 22.98 -4.51 7.21
CA ASN A 21 23.09 -3.27 6.44
C ASN A 21 22.06 -3.21 5.30
N LEU A 22 21.82 -4.34 4.61
CA LEU A 22 20.79 -4.42 3.56
C LEU A 22 19.39 -4.13 4.13
N LEU A 23 19.06 -4.73 5.29
CA LEU A 23 17.80 -4.48 6.02
C LEU A 23 17.68 -3.01 6.46
N ILE A 24 18.78 -2.39 6.93
CA ILE A 24 18.79 -0.97 7.31
C ILE A 24 18.52 -0.09 6.09
N THR A 25 19.23 -0.29 4.96
CA THR A 25 19.03 0.53 3.75
C THR A 25 17.62 0.42 3.19
N TYR A 26 16.99 -0.75 3.27
CA TYR A 26 15.59 -0.93 2.85
C TYR A 26 14.60 -0.12 3.71
N SER A 27 14.91 0.09 4.99
CA SER A 27 14.02 0.76 5.95
C SER A 27 14.10 2.29 5.92
N THR A 28 15.12 2.88 5.30
CA THR A 28 15.43 4.33 5.34
C THR A 28 15.01 5.12 4.09
N GLY A 29 13.99 4.67 3.37
CA GLY A 29 13.32 5.48 2.34
C GLY A 29 12.51 6.62 2.96
N LYS A 30 13.16 7.69 3.44
CA LYS A 30 12.45 8.93 3.82
C LYS A 30 12.00 9.61 2.53
N SER A 31 10.74 9.44 2.14
CA SER A 31 10.15 10.16 1.02
C SER A 31 10.13 11.66 1.36
N ASN A 32 11.12 12.41 0.88
CA ASN A 32 11.15 13.88 0.97
C ASN A 32 10.13 14.55 0.03
N GLY A 33 9.25 13.77 -0.59
CA GLY A 33 8.18 14.24 -1.46
C GLY A 33 7.00 14.82 -0.68
N VAL A 34 6.21 15.61 -1.39
CA VAL A 34 4.91 16.11 -0.91
C VAL A 34 3.79 15.31 -1.57
N CYS A 35 2.65 15.21 -0.90
CA CYS A 35 1.48 14.54 -1.44
C CYS A 35 1.01 15.23 -2.73
N VAL A 36 0.76 14.44 -3.76
CA VAL A 36 0.28 14.89 -5.08
C VAL A 36 -1.00 14.15 -5.40
N SER A 37 -2.10 14.87 -5.63
CA SER A 37 -3.38 14.22 -5.92
C SER A 37 -3.31 13.42 -7.24
N PRO A 38 -3.65 12.11 -7.25
CA PRO A 38 -3.49 11.24 -8.42
C PRO A 38 -4.46 11.55 -9.58
N GLY A 39 -5.59 12.21 -9.28
CA GLY A 39 -6.68 12.44 -10.22
C GLY A 39 -7.52 11.19 -10.52
N GLY A 40 -8.32 11.24 -11.58
CA GLY A 40 -9.20 10.14 -11.98
C GLY A 40 -10.33 9.87 -10.99
N ARG A 41 -10.48 8.60 -10.58
CA ARG A 41 -11.54 8.18 -9.63
C ARG A 41 -11.25 8.53 -8.17
N PHE A 42 -10.03 8.97 -7.86
CA PHE A 42 -9.61 9.21 -6.49
C PHE A 42 -9.87 10.67 -6.10
N PRO A 43 -10.39 10.92 -4.89
CA PRO A 43 -10.52 12.29 -4.38
C PRO A 43 -9.14 12.94 -4.22
N LYS A 44 -9.13 14.26 -4.15
CA LYS A 44 -7.90 15.01 -3.86
C LYS A 44 -7.42 14.74 -2.44
N PHE A 45 -6.10 14.72 -2.25
CA PHE A 45 -5.52 14.61 -0.93
C PHE A 45 -5.75 15.89 -0.12
N SER A 46 -6.31 15.76 1.09
CA SER A 46 -6.43 16.86 2.05
C SER A 46 -5.08 17.49 2.45
N PHE A 47 -3.97 16.79 2.18
CA PHE A 47 -2.60 17.21 2.48
C PHE A 47 -1.76 17.42 1.22
N GLU A 48 -2.39 17.66 0.06
CA GLU A 48 -1.68 18.03 -1.15
C GLU A 48 -0.68 19.18 -0.90
N GLY A 49 0.53 19.03 -1.43
CA GLY A 49 1.64 19.97 -1.19
C GLY A 49 2.31 19.86 0.18
N LYS A 50 1.90 18.91 1.04
CA LYS A 50 2.53 18.62 2.34
C LYS A 50 3.12 17.22 2.37
N PRO A 51 4.15 16.95 3.19
CA PRO A 51 4.72 15.60 3.28
C PRO A 51 3.72 14.59 3.86
N PRO A 52 3.84 13.29 3.51
CA PRO A 52 3.13 12.21 4.16
C PRO A 52 3.34 12.27 5.68
N ARG A 53 2.27 12.00 6.43
CA ARG A 53 2.30 12.16 7.89
C ARG A 53 1.67 11.00 8.61
N LYS A 54 1.98 10.91 9.89
CA LYS A 54 1.32 9.99 10.81
C LYS A 54 -0.13 10.44 11.04
N VAL A 55 -1.05 9.51 10.92
CA VAL A 55 -2.46 9.70 11.31
C VAL A 55 -2.62 9.30 12.77
N THR A 56 -3.17 10.21 13.59
CA THR A 56 -3.49 9.96 14.99
C THR A 56 -4.90 9.41 15.13
N LYS A 57 -5.16 8.63 16.18
CA LYS A 57 -6.53 8.21 16.52
C LYS A 57 -7.42 9.44 16.71
N GLY A 58 -8.66 9.37 16.23
CA GLY A 58 -9.62 10.47 16.30
C GLY A 58 -10.50 10.56 15.04
N PRO A 59 -11.15 11.71 14.79
CA PRO A 59 -12.09 11.89 13.67
C PRO A 59 -11.48 11.69 12.27
N ARG A 60 -10.16 11.74 12.15
CA ARG A 60 -9.42 11.52 10.89
C ARG A 60 -8.65 10.18 10.88
N ASP A 61 -8.94 9.28 11.81
CA ASP A 61 -8.30 7.96 11.82
C ASP A 61 -8.67 7.17 10.57
N LEU A 62 -7.72 6.36 10.11
CA LEU A 62 -7.92 5.43 9.01
C LEU A 62 -8.76 4.26 9.52
N THR A 63 -10.01 4.17 9.05
CA THR A 63 -10.92 3.08 9.41
C THR A 63 -10.48 1.77 8.78
N LEU A 64 -10.03 1.83 7.52
CA LEU A 64 -9.36 0.81 6.71
C LEU A 64 -7.93 1.29 6.33
N CYS A 65 -7.08 0.49 5.67
CA CYS A 65 -5.74 0.90 5.22
C CYS A 65 -4.76 1.22 6.36
N ARG A 66 -4.95 0.59 7.52
CA ARG A 66 -4.24 0.92 8.77
C ARG A 66 -2.74 0.67 8.70
N VAL A 67 -2.29 -0.17 7.76
CA VAL A 67 -0.87 -0.41 7.49
C VAL A 67 -0.11 0.89 7.19
N PHE A 68 -0.76 1.88 6.57
CA PHE A 68 -0.17 3.17 6.22
C PHE A 68 -0.32 4.25 7.30
N ARG A 69 -0.91 3.95 8.46
CA ARG A 69 -1.18 4.95 9.53
C ARG A 69 0.07 5.70 9.99
N LYS A 70 1.26 5.08 9.92
CA LYS A 70 2.52 5.70 10.34
C LYS A 70 2.98 6.83 9.42
N SER A 71 2.62 6.78 8.13
CA SER A 71 3.00 7.77 7.12
C SER A 71 2.11 7.60 5.90
N THR A 72 1.24 8.59 5.62
CA THR A 72 0.33 8.54 4.47
C THR A 72 -0.10 9.95 4.03
N CYS A 73 -0.59 10.04 2.78
CA CYS A 73 -1.31 11.18 2.23
C CYS A 73 -2.83 11.09 2.42
N CYS A 74 -3.34 9.91 2.77
CA CYS A 74 -4.77 9.65 2.93
C CYS A 74 -5.34 10.17 4.25
N ASP A 75 -6.66 10.35 4.24
CA ASP A 75 -7.50 10.54 5.41
C ASP A 75 -8.75 9.65 5.34
N VAL A 76 -9.71 9.89 6.24
CA VAL A 76 -10.94 9.11 6.34
C VAL A 76 -11.72 9.01 5.02
N VAL A 77 -11.70 10.04 4.17
CA VAL A 77 -12.44 10.06 2.89
C VAL A 77 -11.93 8.96 1.97
N HIS A 78 -10.62 8.79 1.88
CA HIS A 78 -9.98 7.79 1.03
C HIS A 78 -10.24 6.37 1.56
N THR A 79 -10.11 6.19 2.88
CA THR A 79 -10.33 4.88 3.50
C THR A 79 -11.79 4.43 3.47
N HIS A 80 -12.73 5.38 3.42
CA HIS A 80 -14.15 5.05 3.25
C HIS A 80 -14.42 4.46 1.87
N LEU A 81 -13.83 5.00 0.80
CA LEU A 81 -14.00 4.43 -0.55
C LEU A 81 -13.47 3.00 -0.64
N ALA A 82 -12.26 2.75 -0.09
CA ALA A 82 -11.71 1.40 0.01
C ALA A 82 -12.65 0.47 0.81
N LEU A 83 -13.23 0.95 1.92
CA LEU A 83 -14.13 0.17 2.76
C LEU A 83 -15.41 -0.23 2.03
N LEU A 84 -15.97 0.68 1.22
CA LEU A 84 -17.14 0.38 0.40
C LEU A 84 -16.82 -0.66 -0.69
N SER A 85 -15.64 -0.56 -1.32
CA SER A 85 -15.17 -1.53 -2.32
C SER A 85 -15.05 -2.93 -1.72
N VAL A 86 -14.36 -3.07 -0.58
CA VAL A 86 -14.20 -4.35 0.14
C VAL A 86 -15.55 -4.90 0.60
N ARG A 87 -16.44 -4.07 1.17
CA ARG A 87 -17.77 -4.53 1.61
C ARG A 87 -18.63 -5.08 0.47
N ARG A 88 -18.54 -4.45 -0.71
CA ARG A 88 -19.28 -4.92 -1.89
C ARG A 88 -18.78 -6.29 -2.32
N LEU A 89 -17.46 -6.48 -2.36
CA LEU A 89 -16.83 -7.75 -2.69
C LEU A 89 -17.32 -8.88 -1.76
N GLY A 90 -17.42 -8.60 -0.45
CA GLY A 90 -17.91 -9.57 0.53
C GLY A 90 -19.44 -9.80 0.54
N SER A 91 -20.24 -8.90 -0.06
CA SER A 91 -21.71 -8.93 0.08
C SER A 91 -22.40 -10.10 -0.64
N VAL A 92 -21.73 -10.72 -1.62
CA VAL A 92 -22.24 -11.89 -2.36
C VAL A 92 -21.78 -13.20 -1.71
N GLY A 93 -20.89 -13.14 -0.71
CA GLY A 93 -20.43 -14.30 0.05
C GLY A 93 -19.41 -15.19 -0.66
N GLU A 94 -19.00 -14.84 -1.87
CA GLU A 94 -18.08 -15.64 -2.70
C GLU A 94 -16.60 -15.27 -2.49
N ALA A 95 -16.32 -14.07 -1.99
CA ALA A 95 -14.95 -13.65 -1.68
C ALA A 95 -14.48 -14.25 -0.34
N ASN A 96 -13.46 -15.11 -0.41
CA ASN A 96 -12.79 -15.63 0.78
C ASN A 96 -11.94 -14.54 1.48
N GLN A 97 -11.44 -14.84 2.68
CA GLN A 97 -10.67 -13.87 3.46
C GLN A 97 -9.40 -13.39 2.75
N GLU A 98 -8.70 -14.29 2.04
CA GLU A 98 -7.48 -13.95 1.30
C GLU A 98 -7.76 -12.96 0.18
N CYS A 99 -8.82 -13.17 -0.59
CA CYS A 99 -9.30 -12.24 -1.60
C CYS A 99 -9.62 -10.87 -0.99
N MET A 100 -10.35 -10.85 0.13
CA MET A 100 -10.74 -9.61 0.81
C MET A 100 -9.52 -8.81 1.31
N ASP A 101 -8.53 -9.50 1.88
CA ASP A 101 -7.30 -8.87 2.39
C ASP A 101 -6.44 -8.32 1.24
N LEU A 102 -6.30 -9.07 0.14
CA LEU A 102 -5.58 -8.64 -1.05
C LEU A 102 -6.29 -7.48 -1.76
N TRP A 103 -7.63 -7.50 -1.79
CA TRP A 103 -8.43 -6.41 -2.35
C TRP A 103 -8.36 -5.14 -1.49
N GLU A 104 -8.37 -5.26 -0.15
CA GLU A 104 -8.10 -4.13 0.75
C GLU A 104 -6.73 -3.52 0.42
N LEU A 105 -5.68 -4.35 0.33
CA LEU A 105 -4.34 -3.86 0.03
C LEU A 105 -4.27 -3.11 -1.31
N LEU A 106 -4.95 -3.63 -2.34
CA LEU A 106 -5.02 -3.00 -3.65
C LEU A 106 -5.72 -1.64 -3.60
N GLU A 107 -6.89 -1.54 -2.97
CA GLU A 107 -7.63 -0.28 -2.83
C GLU A 107 -6.91 0.73 -1.95
N CYS A 108 -6.16 0.25 -0.95
CA CYS A 108 -5.36 1.07 -0.05
C CYS A 108 -4.01 1.50 -0.63
N SER A 109 -3.60 1.00 -1.81
CA SER A 109 -2.30 1.29 -2.42
C SER A 109 -2.01 2.79 -2.58
N ILE A 110 -3.04 3.60 -2.86
CA ILE A 110 -2.92 5.06 -2.95
C ILE A 110 -2.52 5.74 -1.63
N CYS A 111 -2.70 5.05 -0.51
CA CYS A 111 -2.31 5.52 0.81
C CYS A 111 -0.87 5.19 1.18
N ASP A 112 -0.15 4.42 0.35
CA ASP A 112 1.29 4.24 0.51
C ASP A 112 2.00 5.60 0.38
N PRO A 113 2.89 5.97 1.31
CA PRO A 113 3.57 7.27 1.27
C PRO A 113 4.47 7.46 0.04
N HIS A 114 4.95 6.39 -0.60
CA HIS A 114 5.73 6.48 -1.84
C HIS A 114 4.84 6.66 -3.07
N VAL A 115 3.65 6.07 -3.05
CA VAL A 115 2.65 6.23 -4.12
C VAL A 115 2.03 7.62 -4.03
N GLY A 116 1.62 8.06 -2.84
CA GLY A 116 0.93 9.33 -2.64
C GLY A 116 1.76 10.59 -2.94
N VAL A 117 3.09 10.45 -3.12
CA VAL A 117 3.99 11.55 -3.53
C VAL A 117 4.35 11.51 -5.01
N GLN A 118 3.86 10.51 -5.76
CA GLN A 118 4.06 10.39 -7.19
C GLN A 118 2.82 10.90 -7.93
N PRO A 119 3.01 11.59 -9.08
CA PRO A 119 1.89 12.00 -9.91
C PRO A 119 1.28 10.79 -10.64
N GLY A 120 -0.03 10.86 -10.92
CA GLY A 120 -0.74 9.88 -11.72
C GLY A 120 -1.30 8.70 -10.93
N LEU A 121 -1.75 7.67 -11.65
CA LEU A 121 -2.35 6.48 -11.07
C LEU A 121 -1.29 5.59 -10.39
N PRO A 122 -1.63 4.89 -9.30
CA PRO A 122 -0.73 3.93 -8.66
C PRO A 122 -0.22 2.88 -9.66
N LEU A 123 1.10 2.73 -9.76
CA LEU A 123 1.71 1.63 -10.49
C LEU A 123 1.70 0.38 -9.61
N ILE A 124 0.89 -0.60 -9.98
CA ILE A 124 0.75 -1.86 -9.25
C ILE A 124 1.70 -2.90 -9.85
N CYS A 125 2.45 -3.60 -9.00
CA CYS A 125 3.31 -4.69 -9.43
C CYS A 125 2.46 -5.83 -10.03
N ALA A 126 2.91 -6.38 -11.16
CA ALA A 126 2.22 -7.51 -11.81
C ALA A 126 1.97 -8.68 -10.84
N SER A 127 2.95 -9.00 -10.00
CA SER A 127 2.83 -10.06 -9.00
C SER A 127 1.75 -9.83 -7.94
N LEU A 128 1.41 -8.56 -7.64
CA LEU A 128 0.28 -8.26 -6.76
C LEU A 128 -1.04 -8.43 -7.52
N CYS A 129 -1.11 -7.97 -8.78
CA CYS A 129 -2.28 -8.21 -9.64
C CYS A 129 -2.58 -9.70 -9.80
N ASP A 130 -1.56 -10.52 -10.04
CA ASP A 130 -1.70 -11.98 -10.19
C ASP A 130 -2.25 -12.63 -8.92
N LYS A 131 -1.75 -12.21 -7.74
CA LYS A 131 -2.25 -12.71 -6.46
C LYS A 131 -3.70 -12.33 -6.22
N VAL A 132 -4.06 -11.06 -6.47
CA VAL A 132 -5.45 -10.60 -6.36
C VAL A 132 -6.35 -11.39 -7.30
N PHE A 133 -5.94 -11.55 -8.56
CA PHE A 133 -6.69 -12.29 -9.56
C PHE A 133 -6.91 -13.74 -9.13
N ASN A 134 -5.84 -14.45 -8.74
CA ASN A 134 -5.93 -15.86 -8.33
C ASN A 134 -6.78 -16.06 -7.07
N ALA A 135 -6.73 -15.12 -6.12
CA ALA A 135 -7.53 -15.21 -4.90
C ALA A 135 -9.01 -14.87 -5.13
N CYS A 136 -9.30 -13.99 -6.09
CA CYS A 136 -10.63 -13.42 -6.30
C CYS A 136 -11.33 -13.87 -7.59
N SER A 137 -10.73 -14.76 -8.39
CA SER A 137 -11.27 -15.15 -9.71
C SER A 137 -12.68 -15.74 -9.64
N ASP A 138 -13.01 -16.37 -8.52
CA ASP A 138 -14.29 -17.04 -8.30
C ASP A 138 -15.33 -16.13 -7.62
N ALA A 139 -14.94 -14.90 -7.26
CA ALA A 139 -15.83 -13.93 -6.63
C ALA A 139 -16.57 -13.09 -7.68
N TYR A 140 -17.89 -12.95 -7.54
CA TYR A 140 -18.69 -12.10 -8.39
C TYR A 140 -18.47 -10.61 -8.10
N PHE A 141 -18.05 -9.86 -9.13
CA PHE A 141 -17.90 -8.42 -9.09
C PHE A 141 -19.12 -7.73 -9.72
N SER A 142 -19.97 -7.07 -8.94
CA SER A 142 -20.84 -6.02 -9.49
C SER A 142 -20.03 -4.73 -9.63
N MET A 143 -19.36 -4.57 -10.77
CA MET A 143 -18.76 -3.28 -11.11
C MET A 143 -19.91 -2.32 -11.44
N ASP A 144 -20.15 -1.31 -10.60
CA ASP A 144 -21.00 -0.20 -11.03
C ASP A 144 -20.29 0.49 -12.18
N ALA A 145 -20.85 0.37 -13.39
CA ALA A 145 -20.40 1.09 -14.57
C ALA A 145 -20.68 2.62 -14.49
N ARG A 146 -20.56 3.22 -13.29
CA ARG A 146 -20.90 4.62 -13.02
C ARG A 146 -19.83 5.33 -12.18
N SER A 147 -18.69 5.53 -12.81
CA SER A 147 -17.92 6.79 -12.73
C SER A 147 -16.91 6.92 -13.88
N GLN A 148 -17.29 6.50 -15.08
CA GLN A 148 -16.83 7.22 -16.28
C GLN A 148 -17.69 8.49 -16.40
N VAL A 149 -17.36 9.51 -15.62
CA VAL A 149 -17.61 10.88 -16.09
C VAL A 149 -16.27 11.32 -16.65
N GLY A 150 -16.19 11.27 -17.99
CA GLY A 150 -15.02 11.61 -18.76
C GLY A 150 -14.50 13.01 -18.42
N GLY A 151 -13.19 13.17 -18.55
CA GLY A 151 -12.64 14.47 -18.84
C GLY A 151 -13.21 14.98 -20.15
N LEU A 152 -13.71 16.22 -20.13
CA LEU A 152 -13.63 17.23 -21.19
C LEU A 152 -14.45 18.44 -20.73
N SER A 153 -13.77 19.43 -20.16
CA SER A 153 -13.97 20.89 -20.28
C SER A 153 -12.98 21.60 -19.37
#